data_AF-A0A090WEK5-F1
#
_entry.id   AF-A0A090WEK5-F1
#
_cell.length_a   1.000
_cell.length_b   1.000
_cell.length_c   1.000
_cell.angle_alpha   90.00
_cell.angle_beta   90.00
_cell.angle_gamma   90.00
#
_symmetry.space_group_name_H-M   'P 1'
#
loop_
_entity.id
_entity.type
_entity.pdbx_description
1 polymer ?
#
loop_
_entity_poly.entity_id
_entity_poly.type
_entity_poly.pdbx_seq_one_letter_code
_entity_poly.pdbx_strand_id
1 'polypeptide(L)' 'MEEQIAQLGSVQNKIAFSIKQYLKEFAEANRIDEESVRIWIHLKDDKIQVRAFQNEDFIKQIPLNSLIKYFK' A
#
# COMPACT_ATOMS: atom_id res chain seq x y z
N MET A 1 -12.95 25.72 0.93
CA MET A 1 -13.49 24.48 0.30
C MET A 1 -12.55 23.98 -0.79
N GLU A 2 -12.19 24.81 -1.77
CA GLU A 2 -11.23 24.44 -2.83
C GLU A 2 -9.82 24.10 -2.31
N GLU A 3 -9.29 24.86 -1.34
CA GLU A 3 -8.00 24.57 -0.71
C GLU A 3 -7.98 23.22 0.03
N GLN A 4 -9.08 22.84 0.69
CA GLN A 4 -9.19 21.55 1.38
C GLN A 4 -9.22 20.39 0.38
N ILE A 5 -9.89 20.55 -0.76
CA ILE A 5 -9.91 19.55 -1.84
C ILE A 5 -8.52 19.41 -2.48
N ALA A 6 -7.83 20.53 -2.74
CA ALA A 6 -6.47 20.51 -3.25
C ALA A 6 -5.49 19.85 -2.27
N GLN A 7 -5.62 20.13 -0.97
CA GLN A 7 -4.83 19.47 0.07
C GLN A 7 -5.11 17.97 0.15
N LEU A 8 -6.39 17.54 0.09
CA LEU A 8 -6.76 16.13 0.04
C LEU A 8 -6.13 15.42 -1.15
N GLY A 9 -6.14 16.02 -2.34
CA GLY A 9 -5.45 15.50 -3.52
C GLY A 9 -3.93 15.36 -3.30
N SER A 10 -3.30 16.35 -2.67
CA SER A 10 -1.88 16.29 -2.35
C SER A 10 -1.53 15.17 -1.35
N VAL A 11 -2.40 14.93 -0.36
CA VAL A 11 -2.23 13.87 0.64
C VAL A 11 -2.44 12.50 0.00
N GLN A 12 -3.49 12.33 -0.81
CA GLN A 12 -3.73 11.09 -1.55
C GLN A 12 -2.56 10.74 -2.48
N ASN A 13 -1.98 11.73 -3.16
CA ASN A 13 -0.82 11.52 -4.03
C ASN A 13 0.42 11.07 -3.25
N LYS A 14 0.68 11.68 -2.08
CA LYS A 14 1.79 11.25 -1.20
C LYS A 14 1.59 9.81 -0.73
N ILE A 15 0.38 9.46 -0.27
CA ILE A 15 0.04 8.10 0.16
C ILE A 15 0.23 7.11 -1.00
N ALA A 16 -0.27 7.43 -2.20
CA ALA A 16 -0.12 6.58 -3.37
C ALA A 16 1.36 6.37 -3.74
N PHE A 17 2.17 7.42 -3.69
CA PHE A 17 3.61 7.33 -3.92
C PHE A 17 4.31 6.43 -2.89
N SER A 18 4.01 6.61 -1.61
CA SER A 18 4.53 5.77 -0.52
C SER A 18 4.17 4.29 -0.68
N ILE A 19 2.92 3.99 -1.08
CA ILE A 19 2.49 2.61 -1.35
C ILE A 19 3.25 2.01 -2.53
N LYS A 20 3.47 2.78 -3.60
CA LYS A 20 4.26 2.33 -4.75
C LYS A 20 5.71 2.03 -4.37
N GLN A 21 6.34 2.90 -3.56
CA GLN A 21 7.70 2.65 -3.07
C GLN A 21 7.77 1.35 -2.24
N TYR A 22 6.82 1.16 -1.33
CA TYR A 22 6.73 -0.08 -0.56
C TYR A 22 6.57 -1.31 -1.46
N LEU A 23 5.68 -1.25 -2.46
CA LEU A 23 5.43 -2.35 -3.40
C LEU A 23 6.68 -2.75 -4.16
N LYS A 24 7.44 -1.76 -4.63
CA LYS A 24 8.72 -1.99 -5.31
C LYS A 24 9.73 -2.72 -4.43
N GLU A 25 9.97 -2.20 -3.22
CA GLU A 25 10.91 -2.84 -2.27
C GLU A 25 10.43 -4.24 -1.85
N PHE A 26 9.11 -4.41 -1.69
CA PHE A 26 8.51 -5.70 -1.42
C PHE A 26 8.72 -6.69 -2.58
N ALA A 27 8.53 -6.25 -3.82
CA ALA A 27 8.72 -7.08 -5.01
C ALA A 27 10.18 -7.53 -5.14
N GLU A 28 11.13 -6.60 -4.97
CA GLU A 28 12.57 -6.85 -4.96
C GLU A 28 12.97 -7.87 -3.88
N ALA A 29 12.48 -7.68 -2.65
CA ALA A 29 12.79 -8.57 -1.53
C ALA A 29 12.24 -10.00 -1.71
N ASN A 30 11.15 -10.16 -2.46
CA ASN A 30 10.52 -11.46 -2.71
C ASN A 30 10.85 -12.04 -4.09
N ARG A 31 11.68 -11.35 -4.90
CA ARG A 31 12.05 -11.74 -6.28
C ARG A 31 10.84 -11.99 -7.18
N ILE A 32 9.82 -11.14 -7.04
CA ILE A 32 8.61 -11.17 -7.86
C ILE A 32 8.55 -9.91 -8.73
N ASP A 33 7.85 -10.02 -9.84
CA ASP A 33 7.63 -8.89 -10.74
C ASP A 33 6.77 -7.81 -10.08
N GLU A 34 7.22 -6.56 -10.08
CA GLU A 34 6.54 -5.42 -9.44
C GLU A 34 5.13 -5.23 -10.01
N GLU A 35 4.96 -5.38 -11.33
CA GLU A 35 3.68 -5.16 -12.00
C GLU A 35 2.64 -6.23 -11.63
N SER A 36 3.09 -7.41 -11.21
CA SER A 36 2.25 -8.50 -10.71
C SER A 36 1.80 -8.33 -9.25
N VAL A 37 2.43 -7.43 -8.48
CA VAL A 37 2.09 -7.25 -7.06
C VAL A 37 0.87 -6.34 -6.88
N ARG A 38 -0.05 -6.77 -6.02
CA ARG A 38 -1.20 -5.98 -5.57
C ARG A 38 -1.26 -5.99 -4.05
N ILE A 39 -1.68 -4.87 -3.46
CA ILE A 39 -2.01 -4.80 -2.03
C ILE A 39 -3.50 -4.55 -1.88
N TRP A 40 -4.13 -5.32 -1.02
CA TRP A 40 -5.50 -5.09 -0.58
C TRP A 40 -5.47 -4.56 0.85
N ILE A 41 -6.13 -3.42 1.07
CA ILE A 41 -6.30 -2.80 2.38
C ILE A 41 -7.80 -2.82 2.67
N HIS A 42 -8.22 -3.60 3.66
CA HIS A 42 -9.62 -3.69 4.06
C HIS A 42 -9.77 -3.70 5.58
N LEU A 43 -10.91 -3.21 6.06
CA LEU A 43 -11.31 -3.30 7.46
C LEU A 43 -12.07 -4.60 7.67
N LYS A 44 -11.66 -5.39 8.67
CA LYS A 44 -12.38 -6.60 9.10
C LYS A 44 -12.26 -6.74 10.61
N ASP A 45 -13.38 -6.95 11.30
CA ASP A 45 -13.43 -7.14 12.77
C ASP A 45 -12.70 -6.00 13.53
N ASP A 46 -12.96 -4.75 13.14
CA ASP A 46 -12.31 -3.53 13.65
C ASP A 46 -10.77 -3.49 13.51
N LYS A 47 -10.22 -4.34 12.64
CA LYS A 47 -8.78 -4.40 12.35
C LYS A 47 -8.53 -4.07 10.88
N ILE A 48 -7.56 -3.19 10.64
CA ILE A 48 -7.03 -2.95 9.31
C ILE A 48 -6.19 -4.17 8.92
N GLN A 49 -6.58 -4.84 7.84
CA GLN A 49 -5.82 -5.91 7.23
C GLN A 49 -5.19 -5.40 5.95
N VAL A 50 -3.88 -5.63 5.83
CA VAL A 50 -3.12 -5.37 4.61
C VAL A 50 -2.61 -6.71 4.10
N ARG A 51 -2.93 -7.06 2.85
CA ARG A 51 -2.54 -8.33 2.23
C ARG A 51 -1.86 -8.09 0.90
N ALA A 52 -0.77 -8.78 0.66
CA ALA A 52 -0.07 -8.80 -0.63
C ALA A 52 -0.53 -10.00 -1.46
N PHE A 53 -0.73 -9.75 -2.75
CA PHE A 53 -1.07 -10.73 -3.75
C PHE A 53 -0.13 -10.63 -4.94
N GLN A 54 0.15 -11.75 -5.58
CA GLN A 54 0.74 -11.82 -6.90
C GLN A 54 -0.37 -12.27 -7.84
N ASN A 55 -0.83 -11.39 -8.74
CA ASN A 55 -2.08 -11.59 -9.47
C ASN A 55 -3.25 -11.85 -8.49
N GLU A 56 -3.81 -13.06 -8.48
CA GLU A 56 -4.88 -13.47 -7.56
C GLU A 56 -4.38 -14.32 -6.38
N ASP A 57 -3.10 -14.70 -6.37
CA ASP A 57 -2.53 -15.58 -5.36
C ASP A 57 -2.09 -14.80 -4.14
N PHE A 58 -2.57 -15.22 -2.97
CA PHE A 58 -2.17 -14.64 -1.69
C PHE A 58 -0.71 -14.96 -1.38
N ILE A 59 0.09 -13.91 -1.15
CA ILE A 59 1.50 -14.05 -0.75
C ILE A 59 1.61 -14.04 0.77
N LYS A 60 1.19 -12.92 1.38
CA LYS A 60 1.32 -12.72 2.83
C LYS A 60 0.44 -11.60 3.36
N GLN A 61 0.19 -11.64 4.66
CA GLN A 61 -0.31 -10.49 5.39
C GLN A 61 0.84 -9.52 5.68
N ILE A 62 0.62 -8.24 5.43
CA ILE A 62 1.56 -7.16 5.72
C ILE A 62 1.14 -6.51 7.04
N PRO A 63 2.04 -6.40 8.02
CA PRO A 63 1.79 -5.58 9.20
C PRO A 63 1.59 -4.12 8.79
N LEU A 64 0.53 -3.47 9.29
CA LEU A 64 0.29 -2.05 9.00
C LEU A 64 1.51 -1.18 9.36
N ASN A 65 2.20 -1.53 10.44
CA ASN A 65 3.42 -0.85 10.89
C ASN A 65 4.58 -0.90 9.86
N SER A 66 4.57 -1.86 8.95
CA SER A 66 5.52 -1.92 7.83
C SER A 66 5.15 -0.93 6.73
N LEU A 67 3.85 -0.72 6.49
CA LEU A 67 3.36 0.23 5.48
C LEU A 67 3.54 1.68 5.93
N ILE A 68 3.27 1.97 7.21
CA ILE A 68 3.29 3.35 7.71
C ILE A 68 4.67 4.00 7.70
N LYS A 69 5.76 3.21 7.67
CA LYS A 69 7.12 3.73 7.57
C LYS A 69 7.37 4.52 6.27
N TYR A 70 6.53 4.31 5.25
CA TYR A 70 6.63 4.98 3.97
C TYR A 70 5.78 6.26 3.91
N PHE A 71 4.79 6.42 4.80
CA PHE A 71 3.99 7.64 4.88
C PHE A 71 4.75 8.70 5.70
N LYS A 72 5.23 9.74 5.02
CA LYS A 72 5.88 10.91 5.61
C LYS A 72 5.02 12.16 5.47
#